data_AF-A0A0P4V0K9-F1
#
_entry.id   AF-A0A0P4V0K9-F1
#
_cell.length_a   1.000
_cell.length_b   1.000
_cell.length_c   1.000
_cell.angle_alpha   90.00
_cell.angle_beta   90.00
_cell.angle_gamma   90.00
#
_symmetry.space_group_name_H-M   'P 1'
#
loop_
_entity.id
_entity.type
_entity.pdbx_description
1 polymer ?
#
loop_
_entity_poly.entity_id
_entity_poly.type
_entity_poly.pdbx_seq_one_letter_code
_entity_poly.pdbx_strand_id
1 'polypeptide(L)' 'MSEPKRYALEPTSIEAYRIRVLFHCEELQRETNPAMRATIALYLAEAATTLARLEAEASQKLALSNSPQP' A
#
# COMPACT_ATOMS: atom_id res chain seq x y z
N MET A 1 -11.23 -23.51 -21.11
CA MET A 1 -9.90 -23.52 -20.48
C MET A 1 -9.94 -22.48 -19.37
N SER A 2 -9.83 -22.89 -18.10
CA SER A 2 -9.90 -21.97 -16.96
C SER A 2 -8.56 -21.25 -16.83
N GLU A 3 -8.57 -19.92 -16.84
CA GLU A 3 -7.36 -19.11 -16.64
C GLU A 3 -6.68 -19.45 -15.30
N PRO A 4 -5.35 -19.53 -15.24
CA PRO A 4 -4.65 -19.76 -13.99
C PRO A 4 -4.89 -18.56 -13.06
N LYS A 5 -5.53 -18.82 -11.91
CA LYS A 5 -5.66 -17.84 -10.82
C LYS A 5 -4.27 -17.33 -10.46
N ARG A 6 -3.97 -16.07 -10.79
CA ARG A 6 -2.74 -15.38 -10.36
C ARG A 6 -2.85 -15.10 -8.86
N TYR A 7 -2.32 -16.02 -8.04
CA TYR A 7 -2.25 -15.87 -6.59
C TYR A 7 -1.21 -14.83 -6.13
N ALA A 8 -0.44 -14.24 -7.05
CA ALA A 8 0.52 -13.20 -6.76
C ALA A 8 -0.14 -11.82 -6.90
N LEU A 9 -0.10 -11.03 -5.82
CA LEU A 9 -0.43 -9.61 -5.88
C LEU A 9 0.66 -8.88 -6.67
N GLU A 10 0.25 -7.95 -7.55
CA GLU A 10 1.19 -7.06 -8.21
C GLU A 10 1.92 -6.22 -7.14
N PRO A 11 3.26 -6.26 -7.05
CA PRO A 11 4.00 -5.65 -5.93
C PRO A 11 3.80 -4.15 -5.76
N THR A 12 3.36 -3.46 -6.81
CA THR A 12 3.12 -2.02 -6.85
C THR A 12 1.64 -1.66 -6.75
N SER A 13 0.76 -2.64 -6.54
CA SER A 13 -0.69 -2.41 -6.36
C SER A 13 -1.01 -1.74 -5.02
N ILE A 14 -2.16 -1.06 -4.97
CA ILE A 14 -2.72 -0.50 -3.73
C ILE A 14 -2.80 -1.58 -2.64
N GLU A 15 -3.31 -2.77 -2.98
CA GLU A 15 -3.46 -3.86 -2.03
C GLU A 15 -2.12 -4.36 -1.47
N ALA A 16 -1.09 -4.47 -2.32
CA ALA A 16 0.25 -4.82 -1.86
C ALA A 16 0.80 -3.77 -0.88
N TYR A 17 0.56 -2.47 -1.12
CA TYR A 17 0.99 -1.41 -0.21
C TYR A 17 0.18 -1.37 1.10
N ARG A 18 -1.13 -1.67 1.08
CA ARG A 18 -1.93 -1.85 2.30
C ARG A 18 -1.35 -2.93 3.20
N ILE A 19 -1.01 -4.07 2.60
CA ILE A 19 -0.40 -5.20 3.31
C ILE A 19 0.98 -4.82 3.87
N ARG A 20 1.83 -4.13 3.10
CA ARG A 20 3.15 -3.67 3.58
C ARG A 20 3.04 -2.74 4.78
N VAL A 21 2.11 -1.77 4.74
CA VAL A 21 1.87 -0.85 5.86
C VAL A 21 1.45 -1.62 7.10
N LEU A 22 0.53 -2.59 6.96
CA LEU A 22 0.11 -3.45 8.07
C LEU A 22 1.29 -4.20 8.70
N PHE A 23 2.10 -4.88 7.88
CA PHE A 23 3.25 -5.63 8.39
C PHE A 23 4.26 -4.74 9.09
N HIS A 24 4.64 -3.61 8.51
CA HIS A 24 5.60 -2.71 9.15
C HIS A 24 5.07 -2.08 10.44
N CYS A 25 3.76 -1.82 10.55
CA CYS A 25 3.14 -1.42 11.82
C CYS A 25 3.31 -2.49 12.90
N GLU A 26 3.02 -3.75 12.57
CA GLU A 26 3.19 -4.87 13.51
C GLU A 26 4.65 -5.09 13.91
N GLU A 27 5.57 -5.03 12.95
CA GLU A 27 7.02 -5.13 13.19
C GLU A 27 7.50 -4.01 14.11
N LEU A 28 7.10 -2.77 13.83
CA LEU A 28 7.48 -1.59 14.62
C LEU A 28 7.01 -1.72 16.07
N GLN A 29 5.81 -2.26 16.28
CA GLN A 29 5.24 -2.45 17.61
C GLN A 29 5.99 -3.53 18.42
N ARG A 30 6.48 -4.58 17.75
CA ARG A 30 7.16 -5.72 18.40
C ARG A 30 8.67 -5.50 18.58
N GLU A 31 9.29 -4.63 17.79
CA GLU A 31 10.74 -4.43 17.79
C GLU A 31 11.27 -3.66 19.01
N THR A 32 12.25 -4.26 19.68
CA THR A 32 12.87 -3.70 20.89
C THR A 32 14.18 -2.98 20.59
N ASN A 33 14.93 -3.42 19.57
CA ASN A 33 16.19 -2.83 19.16
C ASN A 33 15.96 -1.44 18.53
N PRO A 34 16.52 -0.35 19.10
CA PRO A 34 16.30 1.00 18.60
C PRO A 34 16.76 1.24 17.15
N ALA A 35 17.87 0.63 16.74
CA ALA A 35 18.39 0.80 15.38
C ALA A 35 17.48 0.15 14.36
N MET A 36 17.04 -1.09 14.63
CA MET A 36 16.07 -1.78 13.78
C MET A 36 14.73 -1.05 13.73
N ARG A 37 14.25 -0.56 14.89
CA ARG A 37 13.00 0.21 14.97
C ARG A 37 13.05 1.49 14.13
N ALA A 38 14.19 2.18 14.09
CA ALA A 38 14.36 3.35 13.21
C ALA A 38 14.27 2.97 11.72
N THR A 39 14.87 1.86 11.32
CA THR A 39 14.79 1.34 9.94
C THR A 39 13.35 0.93 9.57
N ILE A 40 12.65 0.21 10.44
CA ILE A 40 11.25 -0.19 10.21
C ILE A 40 10.37 1.05 10.10
N ALA A 41 10.57 2.07 10.95
CA ALA A 41 9.82 3.32 10.89
C ALA A 41 10.02 4.05 9.56
N LEU A 42 11.23 4.04 9.01
CA LEU A 42 11.52 4.60 7.69
C LEU A 42 10.75 3.86 6.60
N TYR A 43 10.83 2.53 6.55
CA TYR A 43 10.10 1.73 5.54
C TYR A 43 8.58 1.86 5.68
N LEU A 44 8.07 1.94 6.90
CA LEU A 44 6.66 2.21 7.15
C LEU A 44 6.24 3.57 6.55
N ALA A 45 7.03 4.62 6.77
CA ALA A 45 6.74 5.94 6.24
C ALA A 45 6.75 5.99 4.70
N GLU A 46 7.73 5.32 4.07
CA GLU A 46 7.82 5.22 2.61
C GLU A 46 6.63 4.46 2.00
N ALA A 47 6.27 3.32 2.61
CA ALA A 47 5.12 2.52 2.18
C ALA A 47 3.80 3.27 2.36
N ALA A 48 3.61 3.93 3.51
CA ALA A 48 2.40 4.71 3.80
C ALA A 48 2.25 5.92 2.88
N THR A 49 3.33 6.63 2.59
CA THR A 49 3.33 7.76 1.66
C THR A 49 2.95 7.31 0.25
N THR A 50 3.51 6.18 -0.20
CA THR A 50 3.19 5.62 -1.51
C THR A 50 1.74 5.16 -1.58
N LEU A 51 1.25 4.47 -0.55
CA LEU A 51 -0.15 4.06 -0.45
C LEU A 51 -1.09 5.27 -0.54
N ALA A 52 -0.81 6.33 0.24
CA ALA A 52 -1.64 7.53 0.26
C ALA A 52 -1.75 8.18 -1.13
N ARG A 53 -0.65 8.24 -1.89
CA ARG A 53 -0.66 8.75 -3.27
C ARG A 53 -1.52 7.88 -4.18
N LEU A 54 -1.36 6.55 -4.13
CA LEU A 54 -2.12 5.64 -4.97
C LEU A 54 -3.63 5.69 -4.67
N GLU A 55 -4.01 5.77 -3.40
CA GLU A 55 -5.42 5.90 -2.98
C GLU A 55 -6.02 7.25 -3.42
N ALA A 56 -5.25 8.33 -3.34
CA ALA A 56 -5.67 9.64 -3.84
C ALA A 56 -5.87 9.63 -5.36
N GLU A 57 -4.93 9.06 -6.12
CA GLU A 57 -5.06 8.91 -7.57
C GLU A 57 -6.25 8.03 -7.96
N ALA A 58 -6.47 6.91 -7.25
CA ALA A 58 -7.62 6.04 -7.49
C ALA A 58 -8.95 6.78 -7.22
N SER A 59 -9.01 7.55 -6.13
CA SER A 59 -10.18 8.37 -5.78
C SER A 59 -10.47 9.44 -6.84
N GLN A 60 -9.44 10.12 -7.33
CA GLN A 60 -9.58 11.14 -8.39
C GLN A 60 -10.07 10.52 -9.71
N LYS A 61 -9.54 9.35 -10.11
CA LYS A 61 -10.00 8.63 -11.31
C LYS A 61 -11.48 8.25 -11.23
N LEU A 62 -11.93 7.78 -10.06
CA LEU A 62 -13.34 7.46 -9.83
C LEU A 62 -14.24 8.70 -9.87
N ALA A 63 -13.78 9.84 -9.35
CA ALA A 63 -14.52 11.09 -9.42
C ALA A 63 -14.70 11.58 -10.87
N LEU A 64 -13.63 11.49 -11.69
CA LEU A 64 -13.67 11.85 -13.11
C LEU A 64 -14.55 10.90 -13.93
N SER A 65 -14.53 9.59 -13.64
CA SER A 65 -15.40 8.62 -14.34
C SER A 65 -16.89 8.80 -14.00
N ASN A 66 -17.19 9.35 -12.83
CA ASN A 66 -18.57 9.57 -12.36
C ASN A 66 -19.12 10.97 -12.70
N SER A 67 -18.34 11.79 -13.41
CA SER A 67 -18.79 13.11 -13.87
C SER A 67 -19.68 12.92 -15.11
N PRO A 68 -20.90 13.50 -15.16
CA PRO A 68 -21.71 13.45 -16.38
C PRO A 68 -20.95 14.17 -17.51
N GLN A 69 -20.70 13.46 -18.61
CA GLN A 69 -20.16 14.08 -19.81
C GLN A 69 -21.17 15.09 -20.37
N PRO A 70 -20.72 16.29 -20.81
CA PRO A 70 -21.59 17.27 -21.46
C PRO A 70 -22.14 16.77 -22.80
#